data_AF-A0A8T0KS98-F1
#
_entry.id   AF-A0A8T0KS98-F1
#
_cell.length_a   1.000
_cell.length_b   1.000
_cell.length_c   1.000
_cell.angle_alpha   90.00
_cell.angle_beta   90.00
_cell.angle_gamma   90.00
#
_symmetry.space_group_name_H-M   'P 1'
#
loop_
_entity.id
_entity.type
_entity.pdbx_description
1 polymer ?
#
loop_
_entity_poly.entity_id
_entity_poly.type
_entity_poly.pdbx_seq_one_letter_code
_entity_poly.pdbx_strand_id
1 'polypeptide(L)'
;METFLFTSESVNEGHPDKICDQVSDAVLDACLEQDPESKVACETCTKTNMVMVFGEITTKAKVNYEKIVRDTCRGIGFVSADVGLDADKCNVLVNIEQQSPDIAQGVHGHLSKKPEDIGAGDQGHMFGYATDETAELMPLTHVLATKLGAKLTEVRKNKTCPWLRPDGKTQVTVEYRNDGGAMIPIRVHTVLISTQHDETEINKEASLLHQLIATPIHYDFYNYESEDKEFTQLFIKFTQNMALFGALLFFIGMKNSIPKRQHKKAPKTKTY
;
A
#
# COMPACT_ATOMS: atom_id res chain seq x y z
N MET A 1 -10.58 -7.63 33.25
CA MET A 1 -10.67 -6.34 32.54
C MET A 1 -11.22 -6.62 31.16
N GLU A 2 -12.15 -5.81 30.66
CA GLU A 2 -12.68 -5.98 29.31
C GLU A 2 -11.62 -5.59 28.28
N THR A 3 -11.44 -6.46 27.28
CA THR A 3 -10.60 -6.20 26.11
C THR A 3 -11.49 -6.15 24.86
N PHE A 4 -10.99 -5.52 23.79
CA PHE A 4 -11.65 -5.48 22.50
C PHE A 4 -10.65 -5.67 21.36
N LEU A 5 -11.16 -6.07 20.20
CA LEU A 5 -10.34 -6.25 18.99
C LEU A 5 -10.54 -5.05 18.06
N PHE A 6 -9.44 -4.47 17.60
CA PHE A 6 -9.44 -3.41 16.60
C PHE A 6 -8.56 -3.81 15.42
N THR A 7 -8.94 -3.44 14.20
CA THR A 7 -8.27 -3.86 12.97
C THR A 7 -7.94 -2.67 12.09
N SER A 8 -6.75 -2.67 11.49
CA SER A 8 -6.37 -1.75 10.42
C SER A 8 -5.72 -2.50 9.28
N GLU A 9 -5.81 -1.94 8.08
CA GLU A 9 -5.20 -2.49 6.87
C GLU A 9 -4.26 -1.48 6.20
N SER A 10 -3.44 -1.99 5.29
CA SER A 10 -2.57 -1.22 4.42
C SER A 10 -2.35 -1.96 3.10
N VAL A 11 -2.03 -1.21 2.06
CA VAL A 11 -1.70 -1.73 0.74
C VAL A 11 -0.34 -1.17 0.31
N ASN A 12 0.42 -1.94 -0.44
CA ASN A 12 1.77 -1.54 -0.85
C ASN A 12 1.74 -0.61 -2.08
N GLU A 13 2.93 -0.16 -2.50
CA GLU A 13 3.10 0.77 -3.63
C GLU A 13 2.58 0.23 -4.98
N GLY A 14 2.38 -1.08 -5.12
CA GLY A 14 1.90 -1.70 -6.35
C GLY A 14 0.38 -1.88 -6.42
N HIS A 15 -0.35 -1.58 -5.34
CA HIS A 15 -1.82 -1.60 -5.39
C HIS A 15 -2.32 -0.57 -6.41
N PRO A 16 -3.28 -0.89 -7.30
CA PRO A 16 -3.68 -0.02 -8.40
C PRO A 16 -4.09 1.39 -7.94
N ASP A 17 -4.82 1.51 -6.83
CA ASP A 17 -5.19 2.82 -6.30
C ASP A 17 -3.96 3.60 -5.78
N LYS A 18 -2.97 2.91 -5.19
CA LYS A 18 -1.72 3.56 -4.77
C LYS A 18 -0.79 3.91 -5.93
N ILE A 19 -0.88 3.21 -7.07
CA ILE A 19 -0.22 3.64 -8.31
C ILE A 19 -0.79 5.00 -8.73
N CYS A 20 -2.12 5.17 -8.68
CA CYS A 20 -2.77 6.43 -9.01
C CYS A 20 -2.31 7.56 -8.10
N ASP A 21 -2.31 7.35 -6.78
CA ASP A 21 -1.82 8.33 -5.80
C ASP A 21 -0.37 8.76 -6.13
N GLN A 22 0.52 7.79 -6.32
CA GLN A 22 1.94 8.05 -6.61
C GLN A 22 2.16 8.76 -7.95
N VAL A 23 1.35 8.48 -8.97
CA VAL A 23 1.43 9.17 -10.27
C VAL A 23 0.94 10.61 -10.15
N SER A 24 -0.19 10.82 -9.46
CA SER A 24 -0.72 12.15 -9.19
C SER A 24 0.27 13.02 -8.43
N ASP A 25 0.88 12.49 -7.36
CA ASP A 25 1.89 13.20 -6.58
C ASP A 25 3.21 13.41 -7.36
N ALA A 26 3.61 12.46 -8.22
CA ALA A 26 4.79 12.66 -9.07
C ALA A 26 4.58 13.79 -10.11
N VAL A 27 3.35 13.99 -10.58
CA VAL A 27 3.00 15.14 -11.43
C VAL A 27 3.04 16.43 -10.60
N LEU A 28 2.49 16.42 -9.38
CA LEU A 28 2.56 17.55 -8.44
C LEU A 28 4.02 17.96 -8.18
N ASP A 29 4.89 17.02 -7.85
CA ASP A 29 6.31 17.26 -7.59
C ASP A 29 7.01 17.90 -8.80
N ALA A 30 6.76 17.37 -10.01
CA ALA A 30 7.34 17.90 -11.24
C ALA A 30 6.88 19.33 -11.58
N CYS A 31 5.65 19.68 -11.19
CA CYS A 31 5.15 21.05 -11.27
C CYS A 31 5.84 21.96 -10.25
N LEU A 32 5.87 21.55 -8.98
CA LEU A 32 6.41 22.35 -7.87
C LEU A 32 7.93 22.55 -7.94
N GLU A 33 8.67 21.58 -8.50
CA GLU A 33 10.12 21.70 -8.71
C GLU A 33 10.48 22.90 -9.60
N GLN A 34 9.65 23.21 -10.59
CA GLN A 34 9.89 24.29 -11.56
C GLN A 34 9.10 25.57 -11.24
N ASP A 35 7.90 25.43 -10.66
CA ASP A 35 7.01 26.53 -10.34
C ASP A 35 6.29 26.27 -9.00
N PRO A 36 6.83 26.78 -7.88
CA PRO A 36 6.23 26.61 -6.55
C PRO A 36 4.82 27.21 -6.41
N GLU A 37 4.42 28.11 -7.31
CA GLU A 37 3.09 28.72 -7.34
C GLU A 37 2.07 27.91 -8.17
N SER A 38 2.46 26.72 -8.65
CA SER A 38 1.58 25.83 -9.40
C SER A 38 0.30 25.54 -8.62
N LYS A 39 -0.83 25.48 -9.34
CA LYS A 39 -2.12 25.03 -8.83
C LYS A 39 -2.41 23.70 -9.50
N VAL A 40 -2.41 22.61 -8.72
CA VAL A 40 -2.43 21.24 -9.22
C VAL A 40 -3.57 20.48 -8.55
N ALA A 41 -4.51 20.01 -9.35
CA ALA A 41 -5.52 19.03 -9.01
C ALA A 41 -5.40 17.87 -10.02
N CYS A 42 -4.35 17.06 -9.85
CA CYS A 42 -4.03 15.96 -10.78
C CYS A 42 -4.66 14.67 -10.27
N GLU A 43 -5.62 14.16 -11.02
CA GLU A 43 -6.25 12.87 -10.79
C GLU A 43 -5.62 11.80 -11.69
N THR A 44 -5.55 10.57 -11.18
CA THR A 44 -5.06 9.43 -11.94
C THR A 44 -6.05 8.27 -11.82
N CYS A 45 -6.35 7.60 -12.92
CA CYS A 45 -7.01 6.29 -12.89
C CYS A 45 -6.27 5.28 -13.77
N THR A 46 -6.39 3.99 -13.42
CA THR A 46 -5.69 2.90 -14.11
C THR A 46 -6.59 1.70 -14.32
N LYS A 47 -6.41 1.03 -15.46
CA LYS A 47 -6.97 -0.30 -15.74
C LYS A 47 -5.99 -1.07 -16.63
N THR A 48 -6.38 -2.27 -17.06
CA THR A 48 -5.58 -3.12 -17.93
C THR A 48 -5.02 -2.34 -19.11
N ASN A 49 -3.69 -2.27 -19.18
CA ASN A 49 -2.92 -1.63 -20.25
C ASN A 49 -3.18 -0.13 -20.44
N MET A 50 -3.68 0.59 -19.43
CA MET A 50 -3.99 2.01 -19.54
C MET A 50 -3.84 2.76 -18.22
N VAL A 51 -3.18 3.91 -18.28
CA VAL A 51 -3.14 4.92 -17.20
C VAL A 51 -3.64 6.24 -17.78
N MET A 52 -4.57 6.90 -17.09
CA MET A 52 -5.07 8.22 -17.47
C MET A 52 -4.74 9.21 -16.36
N VAL A 53 -4.13 10.33 -16.72
CA VAL A 53 -3.99 11.51 -15.87
C VAL A 53 -4.96 12.59 -16.36
N PHE A 54 -5.71 13.19 -15.44
CA PHE A 54 -6.74 14.17 -15.75
C PHE A 54 -6.94 15.18 -14.61
N GLY A 55 -7.73 16.22 -14.83
CA GLY A 55 -8.00 17.27 -13.84
C GLY A 55 -7.40 18.61 -14.27
N GLU A 56 -7.14 19.49 -13.31
CA GLU A 56 -6.77 20.88 -13.58
C GLU A 56 -5.36 21.23 -13.09
N ILE A 57 -4.51 21.70 -14.00
CA ILE A 57 -3.16 22.18 -13.68
C ILE A 57 -2.93 23.57 -14.29
N THR A 58 -2.62 24.53 -13.42
CA THR A 58 -2.13 25.86 -13.81
C THR A 58 -0.69 26.00 -13.33
N THR A 59 0.26 25.99 -14.25
CA THR A 59 1.70 26.03 -13.95
C THR A 59 2.50 26.68 -15.08
N LYS A 60 3.66 27.24 -14.74
CA LYS A 60 4.70 27.66 -15.69
C LYS A 60 5.68 26.53 -16.04
N ALA A 61 5.62 25.41 -15.32
CA ALA A 61 6.49 24.26 -15.52
C ALA A 61 6.30 23.64 -16.91
N LYS A 62 7.38 23.11 -17.48
CA LYS A 62 7.32 22.28 -18.69
C LYS A 62 7.30 20.83 -18.28
N VAL A 63 6.09 20.27 -18.19
CA VAL A 63 5.87 18.91 -17.68
C VAL A 63 5.63 17.94 -18.84
N ASN A 64 6.36 16.82 -18.85
CA ASN A 64 6.06 15.69 -19.72
C ASN A 64 5.29 14.63 -18.92
N TYR A 65 3.97 14.77 -18.88
CA TYR A 65 3.08 13.90 -18.09
C TYR A 65 3.24 12.41 -18.45
N GLU A 66 3.34 12.10 -19.74
CA GLU A 66 3.52 10.72 -20.18
C GLU A 66 4.80 10.11 -19.63
N LYS A 67 5.92 10.84 -19.70
CA LYS A 67 7.19 10.38 -19.15
C LYS A 67 7.09 10.12 -17.63
N ILE A 68 6.45 11.02 -16.89
CA ILE A 68 6.26 10.88 -15.44
C ILE A 68 5.46 9.62 -15.12
N VAL A 69 4.31 9.41 -15.77
CA VAL A 69 3.49 8.21 -15.61
C VAL A 69 4.34 6.94 -15.82
N ARG A 70 5.08 6.88 -16.93
CA ARG A 70 5.90 5.71 -17.26
C ARG A 70 7.03 5.50 -16.24
N ASP A 71 7.71 6.57 -15.84
CA ASP A 71 8.82 6.51 -14.88
C ASP A 71 8.35 6.06 -13.49
N THR A 72 7.22 6.59 -13.02
CA THR A 72 6.60 6.19 -11.74
C THR A 72 6.19 4.72 -11.77
N CYS A 73 5.46 4.26 -12.79
CA CYS A 73 5.07 2.85 -12.92
C CYS A 73 6.31 1.91 -12.98
N ARG A 74 7.35 2.32 -13.71
CA ARG A 74 8.60 1.56 -13.81
C ARG A 74 9.34 1.50 -12.47
N GLY A 75 9.40 2.60 -11.73
CA GLY A 75 10.01 2.69 -10.40
C GLY A 75 9.33 1.80 -9.35
N ILE A 76 8.00 1.61 -9.49
CA ILE A 76 7.23 0.67 -8.66
C ILE A 76 7.58 -0.79 -9.02
N GLY A 77 7.81 -1.07 -10.31
CA GLY A 77 8.20 -2.39 -10.80
C GLY A 77 7.26 -2.98 -11.87
N PHE A 78 6.40 -2.16 -12.46
CA PHE A 78 5.51 -2.55 -13.56
C PHE A 78 6.26 -2.51 -14.90
N VAL A 79 7.01 -3.57 -15.18
CA VAL A 79 7.93 -3.68 -16.33
C VAL A 79 7.50 -4.71 -17.37
N SER A 80 6.35 -5.37 -17.17
CA SER A 80 5.82 -6.36 -18.12
C SER A 80 4.33 -6.61 -17.90
N ALA A 81 3.64 -7.06 -18.94
CA ALA A 81 2.23 -7.46 -18.84
C ALA A 81 2.01 -8.56 -17.80
N ASP A 82 3.00 -9.44 -17.60
CA ASP A 82 2.92 -10.55 -16.65
C ASP A 82 2.79 -10.09 -15.19
N VAL A 83 3.36 -8.92 -14.84
CA VAL A 83 3.23 -8.34 -13.49
C VAL A 83 2.00 -7.45 -13.34
N GLY A 84 1.20 -7.29 -14.39
CA GLY A 84 -0.09 -6.59 -14.38
C GLY A 84 -0.13 -5.29 -15.19
N LEU A 85 1.02 -4.68 -15.45
CA LEU A 85 1.17 -3.47 -16.28
C LEU A 85 2.60 -3.39 -16.82
N ASP A 86 2.74 -2.98 -18.08
CA ASP A 86 4.03 -2.72 -18.73
C ASP A 86 4.17 -1.21 -18.96
N ALA A 87 5.00 -0.53 -18.16
CA ALA A 87 5.17 0.92 -18.21
C ALA A 87 5.63 1.43 -19.59
N ASP A 88 6.29 0.59 -20.40
CA ASP A 88 6.79 0.99 -21.72
C ASP A 88 5.76 0.75 -22.83
N LYS A 89 4.73 -0.07 -22.57
CA LYS A 89 3.72 -0.46 -23.59
C LYS A 89 2.30 -0.02 -23.26
N CYS A 90 2.01 0.38 -22.02
CA CYS A 90 0.67 0.82 -21.65
C CYS A 90 0.29 2.11 -22.37
N ASN A 91 -1.01 2.25 -22.65
CA ASN A 91 -1.59 3.49 -23.14
C ASN A 91 -1.54 4.54 -22.03
N VAL A 92 -1.00 5.71 -22.32
CA VAL A 92 -1.05 6.85 -21.40
C VAL A 92 -1.96 7.91 -22.00
N LEU A 93 -3.05 8.20 -21.30
CA LEU A 93 -4.03 9.22 -21.70
C LEU A 93 -3.82 10.45 -20.84
N VAL A 94 -3.69 11.61 -21.47
CA VAL A 94 -3.50 12.89 -20.79
C VAL A 94 -4.68 13.79 -21.12
N ASN A 95 -5.48 14.12 -20.11
CA ASN A 95 -6.66 14.97 -20.23
C ASN A 95 -6.67 16.06 -19.15
N ILE A 96 -5.69 16.96 -19.23
CA ILE A 96 -5.44 18.00 -18.24
C ILE A 96 -5.83 19.36 -18.82
N GLU A 97 -6.64 20.11 -18.07
CA GLU A 97 -7.05 21.48 -18.41
C GLU A 97 -6.46 22.50 -17.41
N GLN A 98 -6.68 23.78 -17.64
CA GLN A 98 -6.33 24.81 -16.66
C GLN A 98 -7.40 24.90 -15.57
N GLN A 99 -7.01 25.42 -14.40
CA GLN A 99 -7.95 25.67 -13.32
C GLN A 99 -9.01 26.68 -13.78
N SER A 100 -10.27 26.47 -13.37
CA SER A 100 -11.36 27.42 -13.61
C SER A 100 -10.98 28.83 -13.16
N PRO A 101 -11.13 29.86 -14.02
CA PRO A 101 -10.88 31.25 -13.65
C PRO A 101 -11.68 31.72 -12.44
N ASP A 102 -12.90 31.22 -12.26
CA ASP A 102 -13.78 31.58 -11.14
C ASP A 102 -13.21 31.08 -9.80
N ILE A 103 -12.66 29.87 -9.80
CA ILE A 103 -11.96 29.30 -8.63
C ILE A 103 -10.68 30.09 -8.37
N ALA A 104 -9.89 30.36 -9.42
CA ALA A 104 -8.64 31.10 -9.29
C ALA A 104 -8.85 32.52 -8.72
N GLN A 105 -9.92 33.21 -9.14
CA GLN A 105 -10.32 34.51 -8.60
C GLN A 105 -10.74 34.38 -7.12
N GLY A 106 -11.61 33.42 -6.81
CA GLY A 106 -12.16 33.23 -5.47
C GLY A 106 -11.11 32.86 -4.43
N VAL A 107 -10.20 31.95 -4.77
CA VAL A 107 -9.19 31.40 -3.85
C VAL A 107 -8.03 32.38 -3.69
N HIS A 108 -7.27 32.62 -4.76
CA HIS A 108 -5.99 33.34 -4.71
C HIS A 108 -5.97 34.63 -5.55
N GLY A 109 -7.11 35.07 -6.10
CA GLY A 109 -7.23 36.28 -6.91
C GLY A 109 -6.30 36.28 -8.13
N HIS A 110 -6.16 35.14 -8.82
CA HIS A 110 -5.15 34.98 -9.88
C HIS A 110 -3.71 35.28 -9.42
N LEU A 111 -3.36 34.85 -8.20
CA LEU A 111 -2.04 35.02 -7.57
C LEU A 111 -1.75 36.47 -7.14
N SER A 112 -2.79 37.30 -7.00
CA SER A 112 -2.66 38.67 -6.49
C SER A 112 -2.87 38.80 -4.99
N LYS A 113 -3.51 37.81 -4.35
CA LYS A 113 -3.76 37.83 -2.90
C LYS A 113 -2.48 37.53 -2.13
N LYS A 114 -2.34 38.17 -0.96
CA LYS A 114 -1.29 37.82 0.00
C LYS A 114 -1.63 36.49 0.70
N PRO A 115 -0.64 35.76 1.24
CA PRO A 115 -0.87 34.48 1.90
C PRO A 115 -1.97 34.51 2.98
N GLU A 116 -2.03 35.57 3.79
CA GLU A 116 -3.03 35.76 4.85
C GLU A 116 -4.46 35.99 4.33
N ASP A 117 -4.62 36.35 3.05
CA ASP A 117 -5.90 36.64 2.40
C ASP A 117 -6.37 35.51 1.47
N ILE A 118 -5.56 34.44 1.31
CA ILE A 118 -5.90 33.29 0.48
C ILE A 118 -7.08 32.54 1.10
N GLY A 119 -8.14 32.35 0.32
CA GLY A 119 -9.29 31.55 0.72
C GLY A 119 -8.97 30.05 0.69
N ALA A 120 -9.76 29.24 1.40
CA ALA A 120 -9.71 27.80 1.22
C ALA A 120 -10.00 27.43 -0.24
N GLY A 121 -9.30 26.42 -0.76
CA GLY A 121 -9.49 25.94 -2.14
C GLY A 121 -10.86 25.31 -2.39
N ASP A 122 -11.45 24.74 -1.34
CA ASP A 122 -12.79 24.16 -1.32
C ASP A 122 -13.34 24.15 0.12
N GLN A 123 -14.62 23.86 0.29
CA GLN A 123 -15.26 23.60 1.59
C GLN A 123 -14.91 22.19 2.11
N GLY A 124 -14.76 22.05 3.42
CA GLY A 124 -14.49 20.74 4.03
C GLY A 124 -14.22 20.80 5.52
N HIS A 125 -14.00 19.65 6.13
CA HIS A 125 -13.55 19.49 7.51
C HIS A 125 -12.39 18.48 7.58
N MET A 126 -11.46 18.68 8.52
CA MET A 126 -10.26 17.86 8.65
C MET A 126 -10.14 17.35 10.08
N PHE A 127 -9.66 16.11 10.25
CA PHE A 127 -9.38 15.51 11.54
C PHE A 127 -7.89 15.22 11.66
N GLY A 128 -7.28 15.68 12.76
CA GLY A 128 -5.98 15.24 13.22
C GLY A 128 -6.14 14.23 14.34
N TYR A 129 -5.31 13.20 14.37
CA TYR A 129 -5.32 12.18 15.42
C TYR A 129 -3.89 11.87 15.86
N ALA A 130 -3.71 11.60 17.15
CA ALA A 130 -2.47 11.13 17.74
C ALA A 130 -2.79 10.27 18.96
N THR A 131 -1.93 9.30 19.25
CA THR A 131 -2.04 8.35 20.36
C THR A 131 -0.64 7.98 20.82
N ASP A 132 -0.41 7.84 22.13
CA ASP A 132 0.92 7.54 22.70
C ASP A 132 1.27 6.05 22.66
N GLU A 133 0.42 5.20 22.06
CA GLU A 133 0.66 3.75 21.96
C GLU A 133 1.89 3.37 21.11
N THR A 134 2.44 4.29 20.31
CA THR A 134 3.70 4.10 19.57
C THR A 134 4.59 5.35 19.63
N ALA A 135 5.90 5.17 19.38
CA ALA A 135 6.88 6.27 19.37
C ALA A 135 6.61 7.33 18.28
N GLU A 136 5.99 6.93 17.17
CA GLU A 136 5.56 7.80 16.07
C GLU A 136 4.17 8.43 16.29
N LEU A 137 3.60 8.26 17.49
CA LEU A 137 2.31 8.81 17.92
C LEU A 137 1.09 8.38 17.06
N MET A 138 1.16 7.17 16.50
CA MET A 138 0.15 6.58 15.61
C MET A 138 -0.44 5.28 16.18
N PRO A 139 -1.67 4.89 15.80
CA PRO A 139 -2.25 3.61 16.20
C PRO A 139 -1.36 2.43 15.82
N LEU A 140 -1.09 1.52 16.76
CA LEU A 140 -0.25 0.35 16.56
C LEU A 140 -0.80 -0.51 15.42
N THR A 141 -2.11 -0.78 15.34
CA THR A 141 -2.69 -1.54 14.21
C THR A 141 -2.33 -0.96 12.84
N HIS A 142 -2.38 0.37 12.71
CA HIS A 142 -2.04 1.07 11.47
C HIS A 142 -0.53 1.00 11.20
N VAL A 143 0.31 1.29 12.20
CA VAL A 143 1.77 1.21 12.10
C VAL A 143 2.21 -0.18 11.65
N LEU A 144 1.63 -1.24 12.24
CA LEU A 144 1.96 -2.63 11.94
C LEU A 144 1.59 -2.99 10.50
N ALA A 145 0.35 -2.75 10.07
CA ALA A 145 -0.08 -3.04 8.70
C ALA A 145 0.79 -2.28 7.68
N THR A 146 1.01 -0.98 7.88
CA THR A 146 1.82 -0.15 6.99
C THR A 146 3.29 -0.62 6.92
N LYS A 147 3.92 -0.96 8.05
CA LYS A 147 5.30 -1.48 8.05
C LYS A 147 5.42 -2.84 7.37
N LEU A 148 4.41 -3.71 7.49
CA LEU A 148 4.38 -4.99 6.76
C LEU A 148 4.33 -4.76 5.25
N GLY A 149 3.44 -3.86 4.77
CA GLY A 149 3.36 -3.50 3.35
C GLY A 149 4.67 -2.92 2.82
N ALA A 150 5.30 -2.02 3.58
CA ALA A 150 6.61 -1.46 3.23
C ALA A 150 7.71 -2.53 3.19
N LYS A 151 7.72 -3.47 4.13
CA LYS A 151 8.71 -4.56 4.17
C LYS A 151 8.55 -5.51 2.98
N LEU A 152 7.33 -5.84 2.55
CA LEU A 152 7.06 -6.63 1.34
C LEU A 152 7.69 -5.98 0.10
N THR A 153 7.54 -4.66 -0.04
CA THR A 153 8.20 -3.89 -1.10
C THR A 153 9.72 -3.94 -0.99
N GLU A 154 10.27 -3.76 0.21
CA GLU A 154 11.72 -3.79 0.43
C GLU A 154 12.32 -5.13 0.00
N VAL A 155 11.76 -6.26 0.47
CA VAL A 155 12.29 -7.60 0.17
C VAL A 155 12.10 -8.01 -1.29
N ARG A 156 11.09 -7.46 -1.97
CA ARG A 156 10.93 -7.57 -3.42
C ARG A 156 12.01 -6.78 -4.17
N LYS A 157 12.21 -5.51 -3.81
CA LYS A 157 13.16 -4.61 -4.51
C LYS A 157 14.61 -5.03 -4.29
N ASN A 158 14.97 -5.45 -3.08
CA ASN A 158 16.32 -5.94 -2.77
C ASN A 158 16.59 -7.39 -3.18
N LYS A 159 15.60 -8.07 -3.79
CA LYS A 159 15.67 -9.44 -4.30
C LYS A 159 15.86 -10.53 -3.25
N THR A 160 15.59 -10.26 -1.97
CA THR A 160 15.48 -11.30 -0.93
C THR A 160 14.33 -12.27 -1.23
N CYS A 161 13.21 -11.74 -1.71
CA CYS A 161 12.06 -12.51 -2.17
C CYS A 161 11.78 -12.17 -3.64
N PRO A 162 12.58 -12.71 -4.59
CA PRO A 162 12.57 -12.27 -5.98
C PRO A 162 11.28 -12.65 -6.74
N TRP A 163 10.52 -13.62 -6.22
CA TRP A 163 9.23 -14.08 -6.74
C TRP A 163 8.07 -13.14 -6.41
N LEU A 164 8.25 -12.18 -5.51
CA LEU A 164 7.23 -11.18 -5.18
C LEU A 164 7.01 -10.24 -6.37
N ARG A 165 5.73 -9.95 -6.62
CA ARG A 165 5.29 -8.95 -7.59
C ARG A 165 4.78 -7.69 -6.87
N PRO A 166 4.58 -6.57 -7.59
CA PRO A 166 4.36 -5.27 -6.95
C PRO A 166 3.10 -5.18 -6.07
N ASP A 167 1.98 -5.81 -6.41
CA ASP A 167 0.71 -5.66 -5.66
C ASP A 167 0.67 -6.50 -4.37
N GLY A 168 0.15 -5.92 -3.29
CA GLY A 168 0.05 -6.57 -1.99
C GLY A 168 -0.76 -5.78 -0.97
N LYS A 169 -1.40 -6.51 -0.06
CA LYS A 169 -2.28 -6.02 1.01
C LYS A 169 -1.91 -6.68 2.33
N THR A 170 -2.08 -5.93 3.41
CA THR A 170 -1.78 -6.36 4.77
C THR A 170 -2.87 -5.88 5.70
N GLN A 171 -3.20 -6.66 6.72
CA GLN A 171 -4.18 -6.29 7.73
C GLN A 171 -3.76 -6.87 9.08
N VAL A 172 -3.91 -6.07 10.13
CA VAL A 172 -3.51 -6.43 11.49
C VAL A 172 -4.64 -6.13 12.45
N THR A 173 -5.01 -7.14 13.24
CA THR A 173 -5.95 -7.03 14.35
C THR A 173 -5.17 -7.10 15.66
N VAL A 174 -5.34 -6.11 16.53
CA VAL A 174 -4.73 -6.05 17.86
C VAL A 174 -5.84 -6.11 18.91
N GLU A 175 -5.57 -6.84 19.98
CA GLU A 175 -6.37 -6.83 21.20
C GLU A 175 -5.92 -5.67 22.08
N TYR A 176 -6.86 -4.83 22.47
CA TYR A 176 -6.64 -3.62 23.27
C TYR A 176 -7.39 -3.68 24.59
N ARG A 177 -6.87 -2.95 25.57
CA ARG A 177 -7.55 -2.55 26.79
C ARG A 177 -7.66 -1.03 26.82
N ASN A 178 -8.80 -0.52 27.28
CA ASN A 178 -8.98 0.90 27.58
C ASN A 178 -8.52 1.17 29.02
N ASP A 179 -7.56 2.08 29.20
CA ASP A 179 -7.12 2.58 30.51
C ASP A 179 -7.38 4.09 30.60
N GLY A 180 -8.49 4.47 31.24
CA GLY A 180 -8.83 5.89 31.42
C GLY A 180 -9.01 6.69 30.12
N GLY A 181 -9.32 6.04 29.01
CA GLY A 181 -9.38 6.62 27.66
C GLY A 181 -8.14 6.37 26.81
N ALA A 182 -7.01 5.96 27.41
CA ALA A 182 -5.80 5.58 26.70
C ALA A 182 -5.93 4.17 26.12
N MET A 183 -5.41 3.98 24.90
CA MET A 183 -5.43 2.69 24.20
C MET A 183 -4.17 1.91 24.56
N ILE A 184 -4.32 0.83 25.33
CA ILE A 184 -3.21 -0.02 25.72
C ILE A 184 -3.22 -1.28 24.85
N PRO A 185 -2.30 -1.41 23.86
CA PRO A 185 -2.20 -2.63 23.07
C PRO A 185 -1.72 -3.79 23.95
N ILE A 186 -2.43 -4.90 23.92
CA ILE A 186 -2.12 -6.09 24.73
C ILE A 186 -1.37 -7.12 23.90
N ARG A 187 -1.90 -7.48 22.72
CA ARG A 187 -1.25 -8.43 21.80
C ARG A 187 -1.77 -8.28 20.38
N VAL A 188 -0.98 -8.73 19.41
CA VAL A 188 -1.46 -8.93 18.04
C VAL A 188 -2.30 -10.20 18.00
N HIS A 189 -3.57 -10.08 17.63
CA HIS A 189 -4.52 -11.19 17.55
C HIS A 189 -4.49 -11.89 16.18
N THR A 190 -4.42 -11.12 15.09
CA THR A 190 -4.43 -11.67 13.73
C THR A 190 -3.59 -10.82 12.79
N VAL A 191 -2.83 -11.48 11.93
CA VAL A 191 -2.12 -10.87 10.80
C VAL A 191 -2.60 -11.55 9.53
N LEU A 192 -2.94 -10.74 8.53
CA LEU A 192 -3.31 -11.18 7.19
C LEU A 192 -2.39 -10.49 6.20
N ILE A 193 -1.86 -11.25 5.24
CA ILE A 193 -1.13 -10.70 4.09
C ILE A 193 -1.63 -11.42 2.84
N SER A 194 -1.93 -10.65 1.81
CA SER A 194 -2.19 -11.14 0.46
C SER A 194 -1.21 -10.45 -0.46
N THR A 195 -0.32 -11.19 -1.10
CA THR A 195 0.72 -10.61 -1.95
C THR A 195 0.74 -11.27 -3.31
N GLN A 196 0.95 -10.47 -4.35
CA GLN A 196 1.11 -10.95 -5.71
C GLN A 196 2.47 -11.64 -5.84
N HIS A 197 2.52 -12.74 -6.58
CA HIS A 197 3.72 -13.54 -6.79
C HIS A 197 3.73 -14.15 -8.20
N ASP A 198 4.88 -14.67 -8.64
CA ASP A 198 4.96 -15.46 -9.86
C ASP A 198 4.46 -16.91 -9.69
N GLU A 199 4.33 -17.64 -10.80
CA GLU A 199 3.78 -19.01 -10.80
C GLU A 199 4.78 -20.08 -10.31
N THR A 200 6.06 -19.72 -10.13
CA THR A 200 7.14 -20.71 -9.99
C THR A 200 7.26 -21.31 -8.59
N GLU A 201 6.61 -20.73 -7.58
CA GLU A 201 6.89 -21.04 -6.16
C GLU A 201 5.68 -21.50 -5.30
N ILE A 202 4.73 -22.24 -5.90
CA ILE A 202 3.60 -22.79 -5.13
C ILE A 202 4.01 -23.96 -4.20
N ASN A 203 5.16 -24.60 -4.38
CA ASN A 203 5.45 -25.91 -3.74
C ASN A 203 6.58 -25.96 -2.70
N LYS A 204 7.42 -24.92 -2.54
CA LYS A 204 8.47 -24.91 -1.49
C LYS A 204 8.46 -23.64 -0.65
N GLU A 205 8.26 -22.47 -1.26
CA GLU A 205 8.27 -21.20 -0.54
C GLU A 205 6.89 -20.75 -0.04
N ALA A 206 5.81 -21.28 -0.61
CA ALA A 206 4.48 -21.18 0.00
C ALA A 206 4.46 -21.74 1.43
N SER A 207 5.27 -22.75 1.76
CA SER A 207 5.47 -23.23 3.15
C SER A 207 6.19 -22.20 4.02
N LEU A 208 7.12 -21.46 3.44
CA LEU A 208 7.89 -20.42 4.13
C LEU A 208 6.99 -19.20 4.41
N LEU A 209 6.23 -18.75 3.42
CA LEU A 209 5.14 -17.77 3.60
C LEU A 209 4.07 -18.30 4.57
N HIS A 210 3.68 -19.56 4.50
CA HIS A 210 2.71 -20.12 5.44
C HIS A 210 3.27 -20.22 6.87
N GLN A 211 4.58 -20.41 7.04
CA GLN A 211 5.26 -20.39 8.35
C GLN A 211 5.61 -18.97 8.83
N LEU A 212 5.77 -18.00 7.93
CA LEU A 212 6.16 -16.62 8.23
C LEU A 212 4.98 -15.65 8.28
N ILE A 213 3.88 -15.98 7.60
CA ILE A 213 2.78 -15.05 7.26
C ILE A 213 1.39 -15.67 7.49
N ALA A 214 1.18 -16.99 7.49
CA ALA A 214 -0.17 -17.59 7.53
C ALA A 214 -0.39 -18.78 8.48
N THR A 215 0.51 -19.06 9.41
CA THR A 215 0.11 -19.82 10.60
C THR A 215 -0.53 -18.75 11.49
N PRO A 216 -1.81 -18.88 11.92
CA PRO A 216 -2.25 -18.07 13.04
C PRO A 216 -1.15 -18.24 14.07
N ILE A 217 -0.65 -17.14 14.59
CA ILE A 217 0.30 -17.17 15.68
C ILE A 217 -0.48 -17.79 16.88
N HIS A 218 -0.56 -19.12 16.86
CA HIS A 218 -0.45 -20.02 17.99
C HIS A 218 1.05 -20.27 18.22
N TYR A 219 1.87 -19.22 18.12
CA TYR A 219 2.76 -19.02 19.24
C TYR A 219 1.86 -18.49 20.35
N ASP A 220 1.85 -19.18 21.46
CA ASP A 220 1.39 -18.59 22.71
C ASP A 220 2.27 -17.36 22.99
N PHE A 221 1.89 -16.20 22.43
CA PHE A 221 2.24 -14.88 22.96
C PHE A 221 1.48 -14.61 24.27
N TYR A 222 1.02 -15.66 24.95
CA TYR A 222 0.11 -15.61 26.08
C TYR A 222 0.79 -15.25 27.40
N ASN A 223 2.09 -14.92 27.43
CA ASN A 223 2.81 -14.68 28.68
C ASN A 223 3.81 -13.51 28.69
N TYR A 224 3.73 -12.57 27.75
CA TYR A 224 4.57 -11.36 27.83
C TYR A 224 3.72 -10.13 28.13
N GLU A 225 3.94 -9.56 29.31
CA GLU A 225 3.38 -8.28 29.70
C GLU A 225 4.02 -7.15 28.86
N SER A 226 3.24 -6.11 28.56
CA SER A 226 3.60 -5.00 27.67
C SER A 226 4.83 -4.18 28.11
N GLU A 227 5.36 -4.41 29.31
CA GLU A 227 6.57 -3.78 29.82
C GLU A 227 7.86 -4.53 29.47
N ASP A 228 7.75 -5.69 28.79
CA ASP A 228 8.92 -6.49 28.46
C ASP A 228 9.70 -5.91 27.26
N LYS A 229 10.90 -5.38 27.55
CA LYS A 229 11.87 -4.91 26.55
C LYS A 229 12.19 -6.00 25.52
N GLU A 230 12.03 -7.28 25.85
CA GLU A 230 12.21 -8.39 24.91
C GLU A 230 11.11 -8.44 23.84
N PHE A 231 9.85 -8.07 24.14
CA PHE A 231 8.79 -8.02 23.13
C PHE A 231 9.07 -6.93 22.09
N THR A 232 9.44 -5.73 22.54
CA THR A 232 9.81 -4.64 21.63
C THR A 232 11.05 -5.01 20.82
N GLN A 233 12.06 -5.63 21.41
CA GLN A 233 13.24 -6.10 20.66
C GLN A 233 12.95 -7.26 19.69
N LEU A 234 12.06 -8.18 20.05
CA LEU A 234 11.68 -9.31 19.20
C LEU A 234 10.79 -8.85 18.05
N PHE A 235 9.89 -7.89 18.29
CA PHE A 235 9.06 -7.25 17.28
C PHE A 235 9.90 -6.36 16.34
N ILE A 236 10.86 -5.60 16.89
CA ILE A 236 11.88 -4.88 16.10
C ILE A 236 12.71 -5.88 15.30
N LYS A 237 13.14 -7.00 15.88
CA LYS A 237 13.84 -8.06 15.14
C LYS A 237 12.97 -8.72 14.09
N PHE A 238 11.68 -8.95 14.33
CA PHE A 238 10.74 -9.55 13.38
C PHE A 238 10.53 -8.63 12.16
N THR A 239 10.31 -7.34 12.40
CA THR A 239 10.15 -6.33 11.35
C THR A 239 11.46 -6.06 10.60
N GLN A 240 12.60 -6.04 11.30
CA GLN A 240 13.92 -5.87 10.69
C GLN A 240 14.39 -7.11 9.93
N ASN A 241 14.10 -8.32 10.45
CA ASN A 241 14.64 -9.60 10.00
C ASN A 241 13.61 -10.53 9.35
N MET A 242 12.52 -10.01 8.78
CA MET A 242 11.64 -10.77 7.87
C MET A 242 12.43 -11.53 6.77
N ALA A 243 13.60 -11.01 6.39
CA ALA A 243 14.56 -11.66 5.48
C ALA A 243 15.29 -12.88 6.09
N LEU A 244 15.55 -12.88 7.39
CA LEU A 244 16.43 -13.82 8.09
C LEU A 244 15.66 -15.05 8.60
N PHE A 245 14.35 -14.92 8.78
CA PHE A 245 13.47 -16.01 9.17
C PHE A 245 13.06 -16.92 8.00
N GLY A 246 13.39 -16.54 6.76
CA GLY A 246 13.36 -17.44 5.60
C GLY A 246 14.39 -18.57 5.63
N ALA A 247 15.23 -18.65 6.67
CA ALA A 247 16.31 -19.65 6.76
C ALA A 247 16.25 -20.59 7.97
N LEU A 248 15.13 -20.71 8.71
CA LEU A 248 15.13 -21.53 9.95
C LEU A 248 13.88 -22.43 10.13
N LEU A 249 14.16 -23.75 10.06
CA LEU A 249 13.52 -24.92 10.72
C LEU A 249 12.55 -25.86 9.96
N PHE A 250 13.13 -27.03 9.63
CA PHE A 250 12.56 -28.41 9.63
C PHE A 250 11.77 -28.72 10.94
N PHE A 251 10.76 -29.60 11.05
CA PHE A 251 10.49 -30.93 10.46
C PHE A 251 9.02 -31.37 10.72
N ILE A 252 8.45 -32.18 9.80
CA ILE A 252 7.27 -33.12 9.88
C ILE A 252 5.89 -32.53 10.27
N GLY A 253 4.78 -32.74 9.56
CA GLY A 253 4.47 -33.49 8.35
C GLY A 253 2.96 -33.77 8.27
N MET A 254 2.37 -33.82 7.07
CA MET A 254 1.38 -34.83 6.66
C MET A 254 1.02 -34.67 5.19
N LYS A 255 1.00 -35.82 4.51
CA LYS A 255 0.67 -36.04 3.11
C LYS A 255 -0.80 -35.74 2.81
N ASN A 256 -1.01 -35.22 1.60
CA ASN A 256 -2.16 -35.41 0.71
C ASN A 256 -3.54 -34.96 1.20
N SER A 257 -4.16 -34.02 0.48
CA SER A 257 -5.24 -34.36 -0.47
C SER A 257 -5.86 -33.08 -1.06
N ILE A 258 -5.91 -32.98 -2.40
CA ILE A 258 -7.09 -32.60 -3.20
C ILE A 258 -6.77 -32.87 -4.69
N PRO A 259 -7.71 -33.39 -5.49
CA PRO A 259 -7.43 -34.05 -6.77
C PRO A 259 -7.32 -33.06 -7.94
N LYS A 260 -6.53 -33.43 -8.96
CA LYS A 260 -6.50 -32.74 -10.27
C LYS A 260 -7.90 -32.71 -10.90
N ARG A 261 -8.45 -31.51 -11.14
CA ARG A 261 -9.66 -31.31 -11.94
C ARG A 261 -9.41 -31.75 -13.38
N GLN A 262 -10.18 -32.73 -13.84
CA GLN A 262 -10.29 -33.08 -15.26
C GLN A 262 -11.14 -32.03 -15.99
N HIS A 263 -10.63 -31.50 -17.11
CA HIS A 263 -11.41 -30.68 -18.04
C HIS A 263 -12.55 -31.51 -18.66
N LYS A 264 -13.80 -31.20 -18.32
CA LYS A 264 -14.96 -31.62 -19.11
C LYS A 264 -15.31 -30.51 -20.11
N LYS A 265 -15.35 -30.87 -21.40
CA LYS A 265 -15.83 -30.00 -22.49
C LYS A 265 -17.29 -29.59 -22.24
N ALA A 266 -17.59 -28.31 -22.40
CA ALA A 266 -18.95 -27.77 -22.31
C ALA A 266 -19.84 -28.29 -23.46
N PRO A 267 -21.12 -28.62 -23.20
CA PRO A 267 -22.07 -29.00 -24.24
C PRO A 267 -22.53 -27.77 -25.03
N LYS A 268 -22.61 -27.91 -26.35
CA LYS A 268 -23.18 -26.91 -27.27
C LYS A 268 -24.68 -26.75 -27.00
N THR A 269 -25.10 -25.58 -26.55
CA THR A 269 -26.53 -25.22 -26.48
C THR A 269 -27.01 -24.75 -27.86
N LYS A 270 -28.10 -25.37 -28.31
CA LYS A 270 -28.84 -25.01 -29.53
C LYS A 270 -29.57 -23.69 -29.31
N THR A 271 -29.45 -22.81 -30.30
CA THR A 271 -30.36 -21.69 -30.56
C THR A 271 -31.78 -22.20 -30.81
N TYR A 272 -32.74 -21.59 -30.13
CA TYR A 272 -34.13 -21.43 -30.56
C TYR A 272 -34.45 -19.95 -30.55
#